data_AF-A0A1H4I712-F1
#
_entry.id   AF-A0A1H4I712-F1
#
_cell.length_a   1.000
_cell.length_b   1.000
_cell.length_c   1.000
_cell.angle_alpha   90.00
_cell.angle_beta   90.00
_cell.angle_gamma   90.00
#
_symmetry.space_group_name_H-M   'P 1'
#
loop_
_entity.id
_entity.type
_entity.pdbx_description
1 polymer ?
#
loop_
_entity_poly.entity_id
_entity_poly.type
_entity_poly.pdbx_seq_one_letter_code
_entity_poly.pdbx_strand_id
1 'polypeptide(L)' 'MARTLATTKEQVEERMAFADAGLALAGHALTDPRLRELSRRVAAHEITAEEAIRQGRELIQHP' A
#
# COMPACT_ATOMS: atom_id res chain seq x y z
N MET A 1 16.74 24.01 5.71
CA MET A 1 15.86 22.98 6.31
C MET A 1 14.93 22.50 5.24
N ALA A 2 15.14 21.29 4.71
CA ALA A 2 14.27 20.71 3.69
C ALA A 2 12.89 20.48 4.31
N ARG A 3 11.86 21.15 3.79
CA ARG A 3 10.47 20.91 4.19
C ARG A 3 10.13 19.51 3.67
N THR A 4 10.05 18.52 4.56
CA THR A 4 9.44 17.23 4.23
C THR A 4 7.98 17.53 3.91
N LEU A 5 7.65 17.64 2.62
CA LEU A 5 6.27 17.81 2.18
C LEU A 5 5.55 16.50 2.51
N ALA A 6 4.46 16.60 3.26
CA ALA A 6 3.56 15.48 3.45
C ALA A 6 3.16 14.91 2.08
N THR A 7 3.11 13.58 1.97
CA THR A 7 2.67 12.91 0.74
C THR A 7 1.28 13.42 0.38
N THR A 8 1.10 13.93 -0.84
CA THR A 8 -0.23 14.40 -1.28
C THR A 8 -1.12 13.21 -1.64
N LYS A 9 -2.43 13.43 -1.68
CA LYS A 9 -3.38 12.40 -2.10
C LYS A 9 -3.08 11.90 -3.51
N GLU A 10 -2.73 12.80 -4.42
CA GLU A 10 -2.39 12.47 -5.81
C GLU A 10 -1.16 11.56 -5.89
N GLN A 11 -0.13 11.82 -5.06
CA GLN A 11 1.06 10.97 -4.98
C GLN A 11 0.74 9.59 -4.43
N VAL A 12 -0.18 9.49 -3.46
CA VAL A 12 -0.65 8.18 -2.95
C VAL A 12 -1.36 7.42 -4.05
N GLU A 13 -2.29 8.05 -4.76
CA GLU A 13 -3.05 7.39 -5.82
C GLU A 13 -2.17 7.01 -7.02
N GLU A 14 -1.15 7.80 -7.37
CA GLU A 14 -0.15 7.44 -8.39
C GLU A 14 0.63 6.18 -8.01
N ARG A 15 1.12 6.11 -6.76
CA ARG A 15 1.83 4.93 -6.25
C ARG A 15 0.93 3.70 -6.21
N MET A 16 -0.33 3.87 -5.81
CA MET A 16 -1.33 2.79 -5.82
C MET A 16 -1.61 2.30 -7.24
N ALA A 17 -1.78 3.21 -8.20
CA ALA A 17 -1.99 2.85 -9.61
C ALA A 17 -0.78 2.09 -10.20
N PHE A 18 0.44 2.48 -9.84
CA PHE A 18 1.64 1.76 -10.24
C PHE A 18 1.67 0.33 -9.67
N ALA A 19 1.35 0.16 -8.39
CA ALA A 19 1.28 -1.15 -7.76
C ALA A 19 0.18 -2.03 -8.39
N ASP A 20 -1.01 -1.47 -8.62
CA ASP A 20 -2.13 -2.15 -9.29
C ASP A 20 -1.74 -2.58 -10.71
N ALA A 21 -1.03 -1.75 -11.47
CA ALA A 21 -0.53 -2.09 -12.80
C ALA A 21 0.52 -3.23 -12.76
N GLY A 22 1.42 -3.23 -11.78
CA GLY A 22 2.40 -4.30 -11.58
C GLY A 22 1.73 -5.64 -11.25
N LEU A 23 0.71 -5.63 -10.40
CA LEU A 23 -0.11 -6.82 -10.12
C LEU A 23 -0.86 -7.30 -11.37
N ALA A 24 -1.49 -6.38 -12.10
CA ALA A 24 -2.24 -6.70 -13.31
C ALA A 24 -1.35 -7.32 -14.40
N LEU A 25 -0.11 -6.82 -14.55
CA LEU A 25 0.88 -7.41 -15.47
C LEU A 25 1.23 -8.85 -15.10
N ALA A 26 1.22 -9.18 -13.81
CA ALA A 26 1.41 -10.54 -13.31
C ALA A 26 0.12 -11.40 -13.33
N GLY A 27 -1.00 -10.87 -13.81
CA GLY A 27 -2.30 -11.55 -13.78
C GLY A 27 -2.95 -11.62 -12.40
N HIS A 28 -2.55 -10.72 -11.49
CA HIS A 28 -3.05 -10.64 -10.12
C HIS A 28 -3.80 -9.33 -9.86
N ALA A 29 -4.65 -9.32 -8.84
CA ALA A 29 -5.31 -8.13 -8.33
C ALA A 29 -5.45 -8.22 -6.82
N LEU A 30 -5.21 -7.11 -6.10
CA LEU A 30 -5.41 -7.04 -4.66
C LEU A 30 -6.85 -6.63 -4.35
N THR A 31 -7.71 -7.60 -4.06
CA THR A 31 -9.14 -7.37 -3.85
C THR A 31 -9.56 -7.26 -2.38
N ASP A 32 -8.77 -7.78 -1.44
CA ASP A 32 -9.09 -7.68 -0.01
C ASP A 32 -8.98 -6.21 0.45
N PRO A 33 -10.06 -5.61 0.97
CA PRO A 33 -10.07 -4.19 1.34
C PRO A 33 -9.12 -3.87 2.50
N ARG A 34 -8.85 -4.81 3.41
CA ARG A 34 -7.93 -4.62 4.53
C ARG A 34 -6.49 -4.61 4.05
N LEU A 35 -6.13 -5.51 3.13
CA LEU A 35 -4.81 -5.51 2.50
C LEU A 35 -4.60 -4.28 1.62
N ARG A 36 -5.64 -3.83 0.91
CA ARG A 36 -5.59 -2.62 0.09
C ARG A 36 -5.38 -1.36 0.93
N GLU A 37 -5.94 -1.31 2.12
CA GLU A 37 -5.69 -0.22 3.07
C GLU A 37 -4.24 -0.20 3.58
N LEU A 38 -3.65 -1.37 3.87
CA LEU A 38 -2.23 -1.45 4.21
C LEU A 38 -1.34 -0.92 3.08
N SER A 39 -1.62 -1.28 1.82
CA SER A 39 -0.92 -0.73 0.66
C SER A 39 -1.05 0.79 0.56
N ARG A 40 -2.24 1.35 0.83
CA ARG A 40 -2.45 2.80 0.85
C ARG A 40 -1.62 3.49 1.94
N ARG A 41 -1.56 2.93 3.14
CA ARG A 41 -0.75 3.46 4.26
C ARG A 41 0.75 3.42 3.96
N VAL A 42 1.22 2.39 3.25
CA VAL A 42 2.60 2.35 2.72
C VAL A 42 2.80 3.45 1.68
N ALA A 43 1.88 3.60 0.73
CA ALA A 43 1.97 4.63 -0.30
C ALA A 43 1.93 6.05 0.29
N ALA A 44 1.29 6.26 1.44
CA ALA A 44 1.26 7.51 2.18
C ALA A 44 2.51 7.78 3.05
N HIS A 45 3.41 6.79 3.19
CA HIS A 45 4.52 6.78 4.16
C HIS A 45 4.07 6.82 5.64
N GLU A 46 2.87 6.32 5.93
CA GLU A 46 2.36 6.20 7.30
C GLU A 46 2.92 4.96 8.03
N ILE A 47 3.21 3.90 7.27
CA ILE A 47 3.87 2.68 7.74
C ILE A 47 4.92 2.22 6.74
N THR A 48 5.88 1.41 7.20
CA THR A 48 6.83 0.76 6.30
C THR A 48 6.20 -0.44 5.61
N ALA A 49 6.83 -0.90 4.52
CA ALA A 49 6.40 -2.10 3.82
C ALA A 49 6.51 -3.35 4.71
N GLU A 50 7.56 -3.45 5.53
CA GLU A 50 7.75 -4.57 6.46
C GLU A 50 6.62 -4.65 7.48
N GLU A 51 6.19 -3.51 8.01
CA GLU A 51 5.09 -3.42 8.95
C GLU A 51 3.75 -3.82 8.29
N ALA A 52 3.51 -3.37 7.05
CA ALA A 52 2.35 -3.80 6.26
C ALA A 52 2.34 -5.31 6.01
N ILE A 53 3.50 -5.92 5.72
CA ILE A 53 3.64 -7.38 5.53
C ILE A 53 3.32 -8.12 6.83
N ARG A 54 3.82 -7.63 7.98
CA ARG A 54 3.53 -8.22 9.29
C ARG A 54 2.02 -8.19 9.58
N GLN A 55 1.38 -7.02 9.44
CA GLN A 55 -0.07 -6.88 9.64
C GLN A 55 -0.88 -7.72 8.63
N GLY A 56 -0.47 -7.76 7.36
CA GLY A 56 -1.12 -8.57 6.34
C GLY A 56 -1.07 -10.07 6.64
N ARG A 57 0.06 -10.56 7.18
CA ARG A 57 0.18 -11.95 7.63
C ARG A 57 -0.75 -12.27 8.80
N GLU A 58 -0.93 -11.34 9.73
CA GLU A 58 -1.85 -11.51 10.86
C GLU A 58 -3.30 -11.60 10.37
N LEU A 59 -3.69 -10.75 9.40
CA LEU A 59 -5.03 -10.79 8.79
C LEU A 59 -5.33 -12.11 8.05
N ILE A 60 -4.32 -12.73 7.43
CA ILE A 60 -4.50 -13.99 6.71
C ILE A 60 -4.58 -15.18 7.69
N GLN A 61 -3.82 -15.12 8.78
CA GLN A 61 -3.79 -16.19 9.79
C GLN A 61 -4.97 -16.14 10.75
N HIS A 62 -5.54 -14.95 10.96
CA HIS A 62 -6.68 -14.71 11.85
C HIS A 62 -7.75 -13.86 11.12
N PRO A 63 -8.55 -14.49 10.24
CA PRO A 63 -9.42 -13.80 9.28
C PRO A 63 -10.57 -13.00 9.90
#